data_AF-R5UA14-F1
#
_entry.id   AF-R5UA14-F1
#
_cell.length_a   1.000
_cell.length_b   1.000
_cell.length_c   1.000
_cell.angle_alpha   90.00
_cell.angle_beta   90.00
_cell.angle_gamma   90.00
#
_symmetry.space_group_name_H-M   'P 1'
#
loop_
_entity.id
_entity.type
_entity.pdbx_description
1 polymer ?
#
loop_
_entity_poly.entity_id
_entity_poly.type
_entity_poly.pdbx_seq_one_letter_code
_entity_poly.pdbx_strand_id
1 'polypeptide(L)'
;MAGCKELIVQPTYVIHGYEYDELVEILREYLNQFESVRLGHPLLHQQSDYKELICGLNEVFDFRSSSDAFVFMGHGTGHFANACYPALEHQIQAQGFTNVWIGTVEGYPEITDVKEKLEQLSCQKAVLAPLMLVAGDHARNDMAGEDEDSWKNILERGGIEADCMIAGLGSYAFVQRMFAEHALQAEEIR
;
A
#
# COMPACT_ATOMS: atom_id res chain seq x y z
N MET A 1 1.36 28.60 -27.91
CA MET A 1 1.53 27.70 -26.75
C MET A 1 0.97 26.35 -27.17
N ALA A 2 1.74 25.27 -27.02
CA ALA A 2 1.26 23.94 -27.38
C ALA A 2 0.07 23.62 -26.44
N GLY A 3 -1.14 23.70 -27.00
CA GLY A 3 -2.40 23.54 -26.28
C GLY A 3 -2.71 22.07 -26.11
N CYS A 4 -2.42 21.53 -24.93
CA CYS A 4 -2.84 20.20 -24.55
C CYS A 4 -4.38 20.13 -24.65
N LYS A 5 -4.89 19.26 -25.53
CA LYS A 5 -6.33 19.05 -25.76
C LYS A 5 -6.87 17.93 -24.89
N GLU A 6 -6.09 16.88 -24.71
CA GLU A 6 -6.45 15.70 -23.95
C GLU A 6 -5.52 15.56 -22.76
N LEU A 7 -6.09 15.51 -21.56
CA LEU A 7 -5.36 15.32 -20.32
C LEU A 7 -5.69 13.94 -19.76
N ILE A 8 -4.67 13.11 -19.57
CA ILE A 8 -4.78 11.84 -18.83
C ILE A 8 -3.97 11.99 -17.56
N VAL A 9 -4.60 11.73 -16.42
CA VAL A 9 -3.99 11.84 -15.09
C VAL A 9 -3.96 10.46 -14.46
N GLN A 10 -2.78 9.98 -14.09
CA GLN A 10 -2.63 8.74 -13.33
C GLN A 10 -2.19 9.08 -11.90
N PRO A 11 -3.06 8.94 -10.88
CA PRO A 11 -2.66 9.07 -9.50
C PRO A 11 -1.77 7.91 -9.09
N THR A 12 -0.78 8.16 -8.25
CA THR A 12 0.08 7.11 -7.69
C THR A 12 -0.32 6.73 -6.27
N TYR A 13 -1.61 6.86 -5.95
CA TYR A 13 -2.19 6.48 -4.68
C TYR A 13 -2.37 4.96 -4.59
N VAL A 14 -2.32 4.41 -3.38
CA VAL A 14 -2.56 2.97 -3.15
C VAL A 14 -4.06 2.67 -3.16
N ILE A 15 -4.88 3.57 -2.60
CA ILE A 15 -6.32 3.38 -2.40
C ILE A 15 -7.12 4.58 -2.90
N HIS A 16 -8.43 4.41 -3.05
CA HIS A 16 -9.39 5.49 -3.27
C HIS A 16 -9.71 6.26 -1.97
N GLY A 17 -8.68 6.82 -1.34
CA GLY A 17 -8.79 7.60 -0.11
C GLY A 17 -9.26 9.05 -0.33
N TYR A 18 -9.18 9.87 0.72
CA TYR A 18 -9.51 11.30 0.65
C TYR A 18 -8.70 12.02 -0.44
N GLU A 19 -7.42 11.67 -0.62
CA GLU A 19 -6.53 12.30 -1.60
C GLU A 19 -6.98 12.03 -3.04
N TYR A 20 -7.57 10.85 -3.29
CA TYR A 20 -8.15 10.53 -4.59
C TYR A 20 -9.42 11.35 -4.83
N ASP A 21 -10.29 11.47 -3.82
CA ASP A 21 -11.51 12.27 -3.93
C ASP A 21 -11.20 13.76 -4.12
N GLU A 22 -10.20 14.30 -3.40
CA GLU A 22 -9.70 15.66 -3.60
C GLU A 22 -9.17 15.87 -5.02
N LEU A 23 -8.39 14.92 -5.55
CA LEU A 23 -7.93 14.97 -6.94
C LEU A 23 -9.11 14.98 -7.93
N VAL A 24 -10.14 14.19 -7.69
CA VAL A 24 -11.35 14.19 -8.52
C VAL A 24 -12.02 15.57 -8.51
N GLU A 25 -12.18 16.20 -7.34
CA GLU A 25 -12.76 17.55 -7.26
C GLU A 25 -11.88 18.59 -7.96
N ILE A 26 -10.55 18.53 -7.79
CA ILE A 26 -9.63 19.41 -8.51
C ILE A 26 -9.82 19.24 -10.02
N LEU A 27 -9.83 18.02 -10.55
CA LEU A 27 -9.95 17.80 -12.00
C LEU A 27 -11.29 18.26 -12.56
N ARG A 28 -12.36 18.27 -11.77
CA ARG A 28 -13.67 18.81 -12.17
C ARG A 28 -13.59 20.30 -12.53
N GLU A 29 -12.74 21.07 -11.85
CA GLU A 29 -12.54 22.50 -12.13
C GLU A 29 -11.88 22.75 -13.50
N TYR A 30 -11.20 21.75 -14.05
CA TYR A 30 -10.46 21.85 -15.31
C TYR A 30 -11.17 21.22 -16.50
N LEU A 31 -12.35 20.59 -16.33
CA LEU A 31 -13.06 19.91 -17.42
C LEU A 31 -13.34 20.81 -18.62
N ASN A 32 -13.63 22.09 -18.41
CA ASN A 32 -13.91 23.05 -19.50
C ASN A 32 -12.64 23.62 -20.18
N GLN A 33 -11.45 23.27 -19.68
CA GLN A 33 -10.17 23.75 -20.21
C GLN A 33 -9.53 22.77 -21.20
N PHE A 34 -10.04 21.54 -21.26
CA PHE A 34 -9.56 20.45 -22.13
C PHE A 34 -10.72 19.91 -22.98
N GLU A 35 -10.41 19.31 -24.13
CA GLU A 35 -11.39 18.54 -24.92
C GLU A 35 -11.75 17.24 -24.19
N SER A 36 -10.80 16.65 -23.45
CA SER A 36 -11.06 15.50 -22.56
C SER A 36 -10.13 15.51 -21.34
N VAL A 37 -10.67 15.12 -20.19
CA VAL A 37 -9.89 14.80 -18.98
C VAL A 37 -10.25 13.38 -18.58
N ARG A 38 -9.25 12.49 -18.49
CA ARG A 38 -9.41 11.10 -18.06
C ARG A 38 -8.55 10.86 -16.82
N LEU A 39 -9.08 10.10 -15.87
CA LEU A 39 -8.43 9.80 -14.60
C LEU A 39 -8.26 8.29 -14.47
N GLY A 40 -7.02 7.84 -14.31
CA GLY A 40 -6.70 6.45 -13.99
C GLY A 40 -6.97 6.13 -12.53
N HIS A 41 -7.05 4.84 -12.23
CA HIS A 41 -7.37 4.36 -10.89
C HIS A 41 -6.12 4.24 -9.99
N PRO A 42 -6.26 4.33 -8.66
CA PRO A 42 -5.23 3.95 -7.69
C PRO A 42 -4.83 2.49 -7.80
N LEU A 43 -3.73 2.12 -7.14
CA LEU A 43 -3.15 0.78 -7.21
C LEU A 43 -4.13 -0.35 -6.88
N LEU A 44 -5.00 -0.17 -5.89
CA LEU A 44 -6.03 -1.12 -5.48
C LEU A 44 -7.42 -0.63 -5.88
N HIS A 45 -7.80 -0.91 -7.12
CA HIS A 45 -9.10 -0.51 -7.68
C HIS A 45 -10.07 -1.69 -7.79
N GLN A 46 -9.60 -2.81 -8.34
CA GLN A 46 -10.39 -3.98 -8.67
C GLN A 46 -9.70 -5.27 -8.20
N GLN A 47 -10.45 -6.37 -8.20
CA GLN A 47 -10.00 -7.65 -7.64
C GLN A 47 -8.74 -8.23 -8.30
N SER A 48 -8.50 -7.94 -9.58
CA SER A 48 -7.26 -8.34 -10.26
C SER A 48 -6.03 -7.63 -9.68
N ASP A 49 -6.15 -6.37 -9.31
CA ASP A 49 -5.02 -5.59 -8.79
C ASP A 49 -4.55 -6.15 -7.44
N TYR A 50 -5.48 -6.57 -6.58
CA TYR A 50 -5.14 -7.26 -5.33
C TYR A 50 -4.32 -8.53 -5.62
N LYS A 51 -4.76 -9.35 -6.56
CA LYS A 51 -4.04 -10.58 -6.93
C LYS A 51 -2.64 -10.28 -7.48
N GLU A 52 -2.53 -9.27 -8.33
CA GLU A 52 -1.26 -8.87 -8.92
C GLU A 52 -0.28 -8.33 -7.87
N LEU A 53 -0.75 -7.45 -6.97
CA LEU A 53 0.04 -6.92 -5.87
C LEU A 53 0.53 -8.06 -4.97
N ILE A 54 -0.34 -8.99 -4.58
CA ILE A 54 0.03 -10.15 -3.75
C ILE A 54 1.08 -11.01 -4.45
N CYS A 55 0.92 -11.28 -5.75
CA CYS A 55 1.88 -12.07 -6.51
C CYS A 55 3.25 -11.37 -6.57
N GLY A 56 3.27 -10.09 -6.91
CA GLY A 56 4.51 -9.32 -7.01
C GLY A 56 5.23 -9.17 -5.67
N LEU A 57 4.49 -8.97 -4.57
CA LEU A 57 5.07 -8.97 -3.23
C LEU A 57 5.65 -10.34 -2.89
N ASN A 58 4.96 -11.45 -3.20
CA ASN A 58 5.50 -12.77 -2.94
C ASN A 58 6.76 -13.06 -3.79
N GLU A 59 6.89 -12.52 -5.01
CA GLU A 59 8.13 -12.64 -5.80
C GLU A 59 9.32 -11.93 -5.15
N VAL A 60 9.07 -10.80 -4.46
CA VAL A 60 10.12 -10.01 -3.81
C VAL A 60 10.51 -10.58 -2.44
N PHE A 61 9.51 -10.96 -1.64
CA PHE A 61 9.70 -11.31 -0.23
C PHE A 61 9.73 -12.83 0.02
N ASP A 62 9.31 -13.64 -0.96
CA ASP A 62 9.25 -15.11 -0.90
C ASP A 62 8.61 -15.64 0.40
N PHE A 63 7.33 -15.28 0.60
CA PHE A 63 6.60 -15.54 1.84
C PHE A 63 6.62 -17.01 2.27
N ARG A 64 6.65 -17.94 1.31
CA ARG A 64 6.57 -19.39 1.57
C ARG A 64 7.87 -20.00 2.07
N SER A 65 9.00 -19.42 1.70
CA SER A 65 10.32 -19.95 2.05
C SER A 65 10.80 -19.45 3.41
N SER A 66 10.11 -18.47 3.99
CA SER A 66 10.45 -17.89 5.29
C SER A 66 9.54 -18.36 6.41
N SER A 67 10.12 -18.62 7.58
CA SER A 67 9.39 -18.80 8.84
C SER A 67 9.05 -17.48 9.52
N ASP A 68 9.62 -16.37 9.04
CA ASP A 68 9.45 -15.05 9.63
C ASP A 68 8.08 -14.48 9.24
N ALA A 69 7.56 -13.58 10.08
CA ALA A 69 6.39 -12.80 9.73
C ALA A 69 6.78 -11.65 8.78
N PHE A 70 5.89 -11.30 7.87
CA PHE A 70 5.99 -10.08 7.06
C PHE A 70 4.89 -9.13 7.48
N VAL A 71 5.26 -7.91 7.83
CA VAL A 71 4.31 -6.88 8.26
C VAL A 71 4.43 -5.70 7.30
N PHE A 72 3.35 -5.48 6.55
CA PHE A 72 3.24 -4.39 5.60
C PHE A 72 2.57 -3.18 6.26
N MET A 73 3.24 -2.03 6.21
CA MET A 73 2.76 -0.77 6.79
C MET A 73 2.09 0.10 5.73
N GLY A 74 0.76 0.12 5.74
CA GLY A 74 -0.03 1.10 5.00
C GLY A 74 -0.03 2.45 5.70
N HIS A 75 -0.37 3.51 4.96
CA HIS A 75 -0.62 4.82 5.56
C HIS A 75 -1.86 4.75 6.47
N GLY A 76 -2.94 4.11 6.00
CA GLY A 76 -4.25 4.20 6.64
C GLY A 76 -5.00 5.47 6.24
N THR A 77 -6.30 5.50 6.51
CA THR A 77 -7.10 6.71 6.39
C THR A 77 -8.38 6.60 7.21
N GLY A 78 -8.98 7.75 7.59
CA GLY A 78 -10.35 7.79 8.12
C GLY A 78 -11.44 7.58 7.05
N HIS A 79 -11.07 7.44 5.78
CA HIS A 79 -11.98 7.18 4.67
C HIS A 79 -12.47 5.72 4.64
N PHE A 80 -13.65 5.44 4.06
CA PHE A 80 -14.15 4.06 3.96
C PHE A 80 -13.21 3.14 3.16
N ALA A 81 -12.39 3.72 2.27
CA ALA A 81 -11.39 2.98 1.51
C ALA A 81 -10.29 2.37 2.38
N ASN A 82 -10.18 2.74 3.67
CA ASN A 82 -9.32 2.04 4.62
C ASN A 82 -9.63 0.53 4.70
N ALA A 83 -10.86 0.12 4.38
CA ALA A 83 -11.23 -1.30 4.30
C ALA A 83 -10.38 -2.12 3.29
N CYS A 84 -9.65 -1.48 2.38
CA CYS A 84 -8.74 -2.15 1.46
C CYS A 84 -7.60 -2.87 2.18
N TYR A 85 -7.09 -2.34 3.29
CA TYR A 85 -5.97 -2.93 4.03
C TYR A 85 -6.33 -4.29 4.67
N PRO A 86 -7.39 -4.41 5.49
CA PRO A 86 -7.80 -5.72 6.00
C PRO A 86 -8.32 -6.65 4.90
N ALA A 87 -8.93 -6.11 3.83
CA ALA A 87 -9.33 -6.92 2.68
C ALA A 87 -8.12 -7.53 1.96
N LEU A 88 -7.03 -6.78 1.81
CA LEU A 88 -5.77 -7.26 1.22
C LEU A 88 -5.13 -8.34 2.12
N GLU A 89 -5.06 -8.12 3.43
CA GLU A 89 -4.58 -9.13 4.39
C GLU A 89 -5.39 -10.43 4.27
N HIS A 90 -6.72 -10.33 4.29
CA HIS A 90 -7.60 -11.50 4.15
C HIS A 90 -7.37 -12.24 2.82
N GLN A 91 -7.15 -11.52 1.72
CA GLN A 91 -6.86 -12.15 0.42
C GLN A 91 -5.49 -12.83 0.39
N ILE A 92 -4.48 -12.27 1.06
CA ILE A 92 -3.16 -12.89 1.21
C ILE A 92 -3.29 -14.21 1.98
N GLN A 93 -3.99 -14.19 3.12
CA GLN A 93 -4.24 -15.37 3.94
C GLN A 93 -5.06 -16.43 3.21
N ALA A 94 -6.08 -16.03 2.45
CA ALA A 94 -6.89 -16.93 1.63
C ALA A 94 -6.09 -17.66 0.54
N GLN A 95 -4.94 -17.11 0.13
CA GLN A 95 -4.00 -17.77 -0.79
C GLN A 95 -3.00 -18.72 -0.08
N GLY A 96 -3.14 -18.88 1.24
CA GLY A 96 -2.33 -19.76 2.08
C GLY A 96 -1.07 -19.11 2.64
N PHE A 97 -0.88 -17.80 2.46
CA PHE A 97 0.22 -17.07 3.08
C PHE A 97 -0.17 -16.66 4.50
N THR A 98 0.16 -17.50 5.48
CA THR A 98 -0.28 -17.34 6.89
C THR A 98 0.67 -16.52 7.75
N ASN A 99 1.77 -16.03 7.18
CA ASN A 99 2.81 -15.26 7.85
C ASN A 99 2.85 -13.79 7.40
N VAL A 100 1.80 -13.30 6.73
CA VAL A 100 1.75 -11.93 6.21
C VAL A 100 0.62 -11.15 6.87
N TRP A 101 0.95 -9.95 7.34
CA TRP A 101 0.07 -9.07 8.10
C TRP A 101 0.13 -7.66 7.55
N ILE A 102 -0.98 -6.92 7.68
CA ILE A 102 -1.07 -5.53 7.24
C ILE A 102 -1.56 -4.70 8.41
N GLY A 103 -0.78 -3.67 8.73
CA GLY A 103 -1.19 -2.60 9.63
C GLY A 103 -1.21 -1.27 8.89
N THR A 104 -1.72 -0.25 9.56
CA THR A 104 -1.76 1.14 9.10
C THR A 104 -1.31 2.09 10.20
N VAL A 105 -0.68 3.20 9.80
CA VAL A 105 -0.31 4.27 10.75
C VAL A 105 -1.55 5.01 11.24
N GLU A 106 -2.46 5.36 10.33
CA GLU A 106 -3.63 6.18 10.57
C GLU A 106 -4.92 5.46 10.19
N GLY A 107 -5.28 4.39 10.90
CA GLY A 107 -6.49 3.63 10.61
C GLY A 107 -6.46 2.25 11.26
N TYR A 108 -7.21 1.32 10.66
CA TYR A 108 -7.27 -0.06 11.10
C TYR A 108 -6.82 -1.04 9.99
N PRO A 109 -6.07 -2.12 10.30
CA PRO A 109 -5.54 -2.51 11.61
C PRO A 109 -4.38 -1.62 12.08
N GLU A 110 -4.20 -1.46 13.39
CA GLU A 110 -3.06 -0.74 13.98
C GLU A 110 -1.88 -1.69 14.25
N ILE A 111 -0.70 -1.15 14.56
CA ILE A 111 0.48 -1.96 14.94
C ILE A 111 0.23 -2.81 16.20
N THR A 112 -0.61 -2.33 17.12
CA THR A 112 -1.03 -3.07 18.32
C THR A 112 -1.81 -4.33 17.95
N ASP A 113 -2.76 -4.23 17.01
CA ASP A 113 -3.51 -5.37 16.48
C ASP A 113 -2.59 -6.40 15.81
N VAL A 114 -1.62 -5.92 15.01
CA VAL A 114 -0.64 -6.79 14.35
C VAL A 114 0.25 -7.47 15.39
N LYS A 115 0.76 -6.73 16.36
CA LYS A 115 1.61 -7.27 17.43
C LYS A 115 0.90 -8.37 18.22
N GLU A 116 -0.35 -8.16 18.61
CA GLU A 116 -1.14 -9.17 19.33
C GLU A 116 -1.26 -10.47 18.53
N LYS A 117 -1.50 -10.38 17.21
CA LYS A 117 -1.53 -11.56 16.33
C LYS A 117 -0.17 -12.27 16.28
N LEU A 118 0.92 -11.53 16.15
CA LEU A 118 2.28 -12.10 16.12
C LEU A 118 2.64 -12.80 17.44
N GLU A 119 2.26 -12.24 18.58
CA GLU A 119 2.46 -12.84 19.90
C GLU A 119 1.65 -14.13 20.07
N GLN A 120 0.38 -14.14 19.62
CA GLN A 120 -0.46 -15.35 19.64
C GLN A 120 0.15 -16.49 18.80
N LEU A 121 0.85 -16.15 17.72
CA LEU A 121 1.53 -17.09 16.84
C LEU A 121 2.95 -17.43 17.31
N SER A 122 3.42 -16.84 18.42
CA SER A 122 4.77 -17.01 18.94
C SER A 122 5.87 -16.71 17.90
N CYS A 123 5.62 -15.75 17.01
CA CYS A 123 6.58 -15.30 16.02
C CYS A 123 7.85 -14.77 16.71
N GLN A 124 9.02 -15.21 16.27
CA GLN A 124 10.30 -14.76 16.83
C GLN A 124 10.86 -13.55 16.08
N LYS A 125 10.52 -13.44 14.79
CA LYS A 125 11.06 -12.43 13.88
C LYS A 125 10.00 -11.94 12.91
N ALA A 126 10.04 -10.65 12.61
CA ALA A 126 9.20 -9.97 11.65
C ALA A 126 10.03 -9.07 10.71
N VAL A 127 9.67 -9.07 9.43
CA VAL A 127 10.17 -8.15 8.42
C VAL A 127 9.13 -7.05 8.21
N LEU A 128 9.49 -5.82 8.53
CA LEU A 128 8.67 -4.62 8.34
C LEU A 128 8.94 -4.03 6.94
N ALA A 129 7.89 -3.80 6.16
CA ALA A 129 8.00 -3.21 4.83
C ALA A 129 6.88 -2.18 4.54
N PRO A 130 7.15 -1.08 3.80
CA PRO A 130 6.12 -0.11 3.45
C PRO A 130 5.12 -0.66 2.43
N LEU A 131 3.84 -0.43 2.66
CA LEU A 131 2.75 -0.54 1.69
C LEU A 131 2.32 0.84 1.19
N MET A 132 3.32 1.67 0.88
CA MET A 132 3.18 3.03 0.37
C MET A 132 4.08 3.19 -0.84
N LEU A 133 3.72 4.09 -1.76
CA LEU A 133 4.49 4.30 -3.00
C LEU A 133 5.96 4.64 -2.73
N VAL A 134 6.20 5.55 -1.79
CA VAL A 134 7.53 6.00 -1.40
C VAL A 134 7.83 5.61 0.04
N ALA A 135 9.08 5.25 0.32
CA ALA A 135 9.58 5.07 1.68
C ALA A 135 9.96 6.43 2.28
N GLY A 136 8.94 7.25 2.52
CA GLY A 136 9.03 8.60 3.05
C GLY A 136 9.12 8.63 4.58
N ASP A 137 8.56 9.67 5.18
CA ASP A 137 8.67 9.96 6.62
C ASP A 137 8.14 8.81 7.48
N HIS A 138 6.92 8.34 7.21
CA HIS A 138 6.35 7.18 7.93
C HIS A 138 7.25 5.96 7.89
N ALA A 139 7.79 5.58 6.72
CA ALA A 139 8.65 4.41 6.60
C ALA A 139 9.97 4.56 7.37
N ARG A 140 10.48 5.79 7.52
CA ARG A 140 11.77 6.05 8.16
C ARG A 140 11.66 6.28 9.66
N ASN A 141 10.60 6.93 10.10
CA ASN A 141 10.43 7.34 11.49
C ASN A 141 9.43 6.40 12.19
N ASP A 142 8.20 6.31 11.68
CA ASP A 142 7.15 5.52 12.35
C ASP A 142 7.40 4.02 12.23
N MET A 143 7.96 3.53 11.13
CA MET A 143 8.24 2.10 10.96
C MET A 143 9.59 1.71 11.58
N ALA A 144 10.64 2.43 11.20
CA ALA A 144 12.03 2.04 11.41
C ALA A 144 12.86 3.06 12.19
N GLY A 145 12.19 4.05 12.79
CA GLY A 145 12.85 5.09 13.58
C GLY A 145 13.34 4.57 14.93
N GLU A 146 14.12 5.41 15.59
CA GLU A 146 14.70 5.14 16.91
C GLU A 146 13.74 5.49 18.06
N ASP A 147 12.63 6.18 17.80
CA ASP A 147 11.64 6.55 18.81
C ASP A 147 10.90 5.32 19.36
N GLU A 148 10.52 5.35 20.64
CA GLU A 148 9.87 4.20 21.29
C GLU A 148 8.55 3.80 20.61
N ASP A 149 7.87 4.74 19.96
CA ASP A 149 6.61 4.47 19.26
C ASP A 149 6.82 3.97 17.82
N SER A 150 8.06 3.77 17.37
CA SER A 150 8.31 3.14 16.08
C SER A 150 7.88 1.67 16.08
N TRP A 151 7.36 1.18 14.95
CA TRP A 151 6.86 -0.19 14.83
C TRP A 151 7.95 -1.22 15.16
N LYS A 152 9.18 -0.96 14.70
CA LYS A 152 10.36 -1.75 15.05
C LYS A 152 10.51 -1.86 16.58
N ASN A 153 10.54 -0.73 17.28
CA ASN A 153 10.74 -0.73 18.73
C ASN A 153 9.55 -1.32 19.49
N ILE A 154 8.33 -1.14 19.00
CA ILE A 154 7.12 -1.76 19.55
C ILE A 154 7.20 -3.30 19.49
N LEU A 155 7.64 -3.85 18.35
CA LEU A 155 7.81 -5.30 18.18
C LEU A 155 8.98 -5.85 19.01
N GLU A 156 10.12 -5.15 19.00
CA GLU A 156 11.31 -5.57 19.74
C GLU A 156 11.06 -5.59 21.27
N ARG A 157 10.30 -4.62 21.80
CA ARG A 157 9.86 -4.65 23.21
C ARG A 157 8.96 -5.84 23.53
N GLY A 158 8.22 -6.35 22.55
CA GLY A 158 7.43 -7.58 22.64
C GLY A 158 8.27 -8.85 22.53
N GLY A 159 9.59 -8.74 22.33
CA GLY A 159 10.49 -9.89 22.14
C GLY A 159 10.49 -10.45 20.72
N ILE A 160 9.98 -9.69 19.74
CA ILE A 160 9.97 -10.06 18.32
C ILE A 160 11.07 -9.26 17.62
N GLU A 161 12.07 -9.94 17.06
CA GLU A 161 13.13 -9.28 16.27
C GLU A 161 12.51 -8.60 15.04
N ALA A 162 12.87 -7.35 14.75
CA ALA A 162 12.27 -6.57 13.66
C ALA A 162 13.32 -6.10 12.64
N ASP A 163 13.29 -6.69 11.45
CA ASP A 163 14.10 -6.24 10.30
C ASP A 163 13.30 -5.27 9.43
N CYS A 164 13.89 -4.13 9.06
CA CYS A 164 13.21 -3.11 8.27
C CYS A 164 13.70 -3.09 6.81
N MET A 165 12.80 -3.39 5.87
CA MET A 165 13.04 -3.26 4.43
C MET A 165 12.48 -1.93 3.91
N ILE A 166 13.33 -0.90 3.89
CA ILE A 166 12.94 0.46 3.51
C ILE A 166 12.94 0.63 1.99
N ALA A 167 11.93 0.05 1.33
CA ALA A 167 11.69 0.19 -0.10
C ALA A 167 10.21 0.48 -0.34
N GLY A 168 9.91 1.63 -0.97
CA GLY A 168 8.54 1.98 -1.34
C GLY A 168 8.05 1.14 -2.50
N LEU A 169 6.74 0.92 -2.59
CA LEU A 169 6.11 0.12 -3.65
C LEU A 169 6.50 0.60 -5.06
N GLY A 170 6.67 1.91 -5.26
CA GLY A 170 7.06 2.49 -6.55
C GLY A 170 8.46 2.10 -7.03
N SER A 171 9.29 1.50 -6.17
CA SER A 171 10.59 0.94 -6.56
C SER A 171 10.48 -0.42 -7.25
N TYR A 172 9.35 -1.12 -7.09
CA TYR A 172 9.15 -2.43 -7.70
C TYR A 172 8.58 -2.31 -9.12
N ALA A 173 9.23 -2.98 -10.08
CA ALA A 173 8.85 -2.92 -11.48
C ALA A 173 7.41 -3.42 -11.73
N PHE A 174 6.88 -4.33 -10.91
CA PHE A 174 5.50 -4.80 -11.05
C PHE A 174 4.49 -3.72 -10.66
N VAL A 175 4.73 -2.94 -9.61
CA VAL A 175 3.87 -1.81 -9.22
C VAL A 175 3.89 -0.72 -10.28
N GLN A 176 5.06 -0.44 -10.87
CA GLN A 176 5.17 0.52 -11.97
C GLN A 176 4.34 0.09 -13.19
N ARG A 177 4.30 -1.21 -13.49
CA ARG A 177 3.45 -1.75 -14.56
C ARG A 177 1.97 -1.60 -14.24
N MET A 178 1.54 -1.92 -13.03
CA MET A 178 0.14 -1.74 -12.60
C MET A 178 -0.33 -0.29 -12.82
N PHE A 179 0.46 0.71 -12.41
CA PHE A 179 0.11 2.11 -12.67
C PHE A 179 0.11 2.49 -14.15
N ALA A 180 1.05 1.95 -14.94
CA ALA A 180 1.06 2.17 -16.39
C ALA A 180 -0.18 1.56 -17.06
N GLU A 181 -0.62 0.39 -16.61
CA GLU A 181 -1.84 -0.28 -17.08
C GLU A 181 -3.09 0.50 -16.71
N HIS A 182 -3.19 1.02 -15.48
CA HIS A 182 -4.30 1.91 -15.09
C HIS A 182 -4.32 3.20 -15.93
N ALA A 183 -3.16 3.74 -16.30
CA ALA A 183 -3.10 4.92 -17.17
C ALA A 183 -3.57 4.61 -18.60
N LEU A 184 -3.20 3.45 -19.14
CA LEU A 184 -3.67 2.97 -20.45
C LEU A 184 -5.17 2.67 -20.44
N GLN A 185 -5.68 2.04 -19.38
CA GLN A 185 -7.12 1.81 -19.22
C GLN A 185 -7.89 3.12 -19.17
N ALA A 186 -7.33 4.15 -18.52
CA ALA A 186 -7.93 5.48 -18.49
C ALA A 186 -8.02 6.09 -19.89
N GLU A 187 -7.01 5.90 -20.75
CA GLU A 187 -7.01 6.37 -22.15
C GLU A 187 -8.19 5.80 -22.96
N GLU A 188 -8.57 4.55 -22.70
CA GLU A 188 -9.64 3.84 -23.42
C GLU A 188 -11.05 4.29 -23.01
N ILE A 189 -11.20 5.04 -21.92
CA ILE A 189 -12.49 5.58 -21.47
C ILE A 189 -12.97 6.63 -22.47
N ARG A 190 -14.10 6.33 -23.13
CA ARG A 190 -14.75 7.20 -24.12
C ARG A 190 -15.71 8.20 -23.50
#